data_AF-A0AAX2UPH5-F1
#
_entry.id   AF-A0AAX2UPH5-F1
#
_cell.length_a   1.000
_cell.length_b   1.000
_cell.length_c   1.000
_cell.angle_alpha   90.00
_cell.angle_beta   90.00
_cell.angle_gamma   90.00
#
_symmetry.space_group_name_H-M   'P 1'
#
loop_
_entity.id
_entity.type
_entity.pdbx_description
1 polymer ?
#
loop_
_entity_poly.entity_id
_entity_poly.type
_entity_poly.pdbx_seq_one_letter_code
_entity_poly.pdbx_strand_id
1 'polypeptide(L)'
;MSTEIKRVTLEVSPAQHRKLRDACRKFDTTQAELLGYLIDITLSNTDVVKTAVESMVRKRKIEEERQRQNEDKAKQLVSSLPPEVLAKLLSGEADLSKL
;
A
#
# COMPACT_ATOMS: atom_id res chain seq x y z
N MET A 1 24.18 -30.36 4.41
CA MET A 1 22.85 -30.16 3.80
C MET A 1 22.91 -28.90 2.95
N SER A 2 22.54 -28.96 1.68
CA SER A 2 22.52 -27.77 0.80
C SER A 2 21.27 -26.95 1.11
N THR A 3 21.45 -25.72 1.58
CA THR A 3 20.36 -24.79 1.84
C THR A 3 19.68 -24.42 0.52
N GLU A 4 18.40 -24.73 0.37
CA GLU A 4 17.64 -24.37 -0.82
C GLU A 4 17.36 -22.86 -0.82
N ILE A 5 17.90 -22.15 -1.82
CA ILE A 5 17.72 -20.70 -1.94
C ILE A 5 16.41 -20.42 -2.69
N LYS A 6 15.42 -19.84 -2.00
CA LYS A 6 14.17 -19.37 -2.62
C LYS A 6 14.34 -17.98 -3.22
N ARG A 7 13.93 -17.82 -4.48
CA ARG A 7 13.89 -16.50 -5.16
C ARG A 7 12.57 -15.79 -4.84
N VAL A 8 12.67 -14.55 -4.39
CA VAL A 8 11.54 -13.66 -4.13
C VAL A 8 11.75 -12.32 -4.82
N THR A 9 10.66 -11.72 -5.30
CA THR A 9 10.65 -10.37 -5.84
C THR A 9 10.04 -9.44 -4.79
N LEU A 10 10.72 -8.33 -4.50
CA LEU A 10 10.28 -7.37 -3.49
C LEU A 10 9.91 -6.04 -4.16
N GLU A 11 8.72 -5.54 -3.85
CA GLU A 11 8.34 -4.18 -4.19
C GLU A 11 8.96 -3.21 -3.17
N VAL A 12 9.85 -2.34 -3.65
CA VAL A 12 10.54 -1.36 -2.81
C VAL A 12 10.46 0.02 -3.45
N SER A 13 10.31 1.05 -2.62
CA SER A 13 10.39 2.43 -3.12
C SER A 13 11.80 2.74 -3.64
N PRO A 14 11.95 3.69 -4.58
CA PRO A 14 13.27 4.11 -5.07
C PRO A 14 14.22 4.55 -3.95
N ALA A 15 13.69 5.16 -2.89
CA ALA A 15 14.46 5.57 -1.72
C ALA A 15 14.97 4.38 -0.91
N GLN A 16 14.13 3.36 -0.68
CA GLN A 16 14.54 2.12 0.00
C GLN A 16 15.60 1.37 -0.80
N HIS A 17 15.41 1.23 -2.11
CA HIS A 17 16.38 0.58 -2.99
C HIS A 17 17.74 1.28 -2.97
N ARG A 18 17.76 2.63 -3.06
CA ARG A 18 19.02 3.40 -2.93
C ARG A 18 19.70 3.16 -1.59
N LYS A 19 18.96 3.26 -0.48
CA LYS A 19 19.51 3.01 0.86
C LYS A 19 20.11 1.60 0.99
N LEU A 20 19.41 0.58 0.50
CA LEU A 20 19.89 -0.81 0.54
C LEU A 20 21.17 -0.98 -0.28
N ARG A 21 21.21 -0.42 -1.50
CA ARG A 21 22.38 -0.46 -2.38
C ARG A 21 23.58 0.29 -1.81
N ASP A 22 23.36 1.45 -1.20
CA ASP A 22 24.45 2.24 -0.62
C ASP A 22 24.99 1.57 0.66
N ALA A 23 24.11 0.96 1.46
CA ALA A 23 24.49 0.18 2.62
C ALA A 23 25.27 -1.09 2.26
N CYS A 24 24.85 -1.83 1.22
CA CYS A 24 25.53 -3.07 0.83
C CYS A 24 26.99 -2.82 0.40
N ARG A 25 27.25 -1.69 -0.27
CA ARG A 25 28.63 -1.25 -0.61
C ARG A 25 29.49 -0.97 0.63
N LYS A 26 28.89 -0.40 1.68
CA LYS A 26 29.61 -0.08 2.93
C LYS A 26 30.05 -1.33 3.67
N PHE A 27 29.27 -2.40 3.61
CA PHE A 27 29.51 -3.65 4.33
C PHE A 27 30.14 -4.74 3.45
N ASP A 28 30.53 -4.42 2.21
CA ASP A 28 31.08 -5.35 1.22
C ASP A 28 30.25 -6.65 1.09
N THR A 29 28.95 -6.48 0.89
CA THR A 29 27.98 -7.58 0.83
C THR A 29 26.99 -7.37 -0.30
N THR A 30 26.31 -8.45 -0.69
CA THR A 30 25.20 -8.34 -1.64
C THR A 30 23.94 -7.77 -0.97
N GLN A 31 23.04 -7.21 -1.76
CA GLN A 31 21.75 -6.74 -1.23
C GLN A 31 20.93 -7.89 -0.64
N ALA A 32 21.04 -9.10 -1.20
CA ALA A 32 20.33 -10.29 -0.72
C ALA A 32 20.82 -10.74 0.67
N GLU A 33 22.14 -10.82 0.86
CA GLU A 33 22.75 -11.15 2.15
C GLU A 33 22.42 -10.10 3.21
N LEU A 34 22.60 -8.81 2.88
CA LEU A 34 22.25 -7.73 3.79
C LEU A 34 20.79 -7.77 4.22
N LEU A 35 19.88 -8.06 3.28
CA LEU A 35 18.46 -8.18 3.58
C LEU A 35 18.18 -9.41 4.47
N GLY A 36 18.88 -10.52 4.25
CA GLY A 36 18.85 -11.69 5.12
C GLY A 36 19.23 -11.35 6.57
N TYR A 37 20.37 -10.69 6.77
CA TYR A 37 20.80 -10.25 8.11
C TYR A 37 19.81 -9.30 8.78
N LEU A 38 19.25 -8.35 8.02
CA LEU A 38 18.25 -7.43 8.55
C LEU A 38 16.97 -8.16 8.95
N ILE A 39 16.55 -9.18 8.20
CA ILE A 39 15.41 -10.05 8.56
C ILE A 39 15.71 -10.77 9.87
N ASP A 40 16.88 -11.41 10.01
CA ASP A 40 17.23 -12.14 11.23
C ASP A 40 17.26 -11.23 12.47
N ILE A 41 17.83 -10.04 12.34
CA ILE A 41 17.88 -9.04 13.43
C ILE A 41 16.47 -8.56 13.79
N THR A 42 15.64 -8.26 12.79
CA THR A 42 14.29 -7.74 13.02
C THR A 42 13.32 -8.79 13.55
N LEU A 43 13.48 -10.06 13.16
CA LEU A 43 12.72 -11.16 13.74
C LEU A 43 13.18 -11.50 15.17
N SER A 44 14.45 -11.26 15.49
CA SER A 44 14.98 -11.39 16.86
C SER A 44 14.58 -10.23 17.77
N ASN A 45 14.23 -9.06 17.21
CA ASN A 45 13.78 -7.88 17.95
C ASN A 45 12.56 -7.24 17.27
N THR A 46 11.40 -7.85 17.50
CA THR A 46 10.15 -7.54 16.80
C THR A 46 9.54 -6.19 17.22
N ASP A 47 9.94 -5.63 18.36
CA ASP A 47 9.44 -4.34 18.86
C ASP A 47 9.77 -3.20 17.89
N VAL A 48 10.92 -3.26 17.21
CA VAL A 48 11.33 -2.27 16.20
C VAL A 48 10.40 -2.28 14.99
N VAL A 49 9.85 -3.44 14.64
CA VAL A 49 8.97 -3.63 13.47
C VAL A 49 7.52 -3.34 13.83
N LYS A 50 7.13 -3.63 15.07
CA LYS A 50 5.74 -3.51 15.55
C LYS A 50 5.15 -2.13 15.29
N THR A 51 5.83 -1.06 15.69
CA THR A 51 5.32 0.31 15.50
C THR A 51 5.14 0.67 14.02
N ALA A 52 6.07 0.26 13.17
CA ALA A 52 5.99 0.53 11.73
C ALA A 52 4.81 -0.23 11.09
N VAL A 53 4.63 -1.50 11.46
CA VAL A 53 3.52 -2.34 10.99
C VAL A 53 2.17 -1.81 11.48
N GLU A 54 2.05 -1.47 12.77
CA GLU A 54 0.82 -0.91 13.34
C GLU A 54 0.43 0.41 12.66
N SER A 55 1.40 1.27 12.37
CA SER A 55 1.17 2.51 11.62
C SER A 55 0.66 2.24 10.20
N MET A 56 1.27 1.28 9.49
CA MET A 56 0.83 0.89 8.14
C MET A 56 -0.58 0.29 8.15
N VAL A 57 -0.88 -0.61 9.09
CA VAL A 57 -2.20 -1.22 9.24
C VAL A 57 -3.24 -0.16 9.57
N ARG A 58 -2.92 0.79 10.46
CA ARG A 58 -3.82 1.90 10.80
C ARG A 58 -4.09 2.79 9.59
N LYS A 59 -3.06 3.16 8.82
CA LYS A 59 -3.23 3.94 7.57
C LYS A 59 -4.13 3.20 6.59
N ARG A 60 -3.91 1.91 6.38
CA ARG A 60 -4.77 1.08 5.50
C ARG A 60 -6.22 1.10 5.94
N LYS A 61 -6.49 0.90 7.24
CA LYS A 61 -7.86 0.95 7.78
C LYS A 61 -8.53 2.31 7.57
N ILE A 62 -7.78 3.41 7.72
CA ILE A 62 -8.30 4.76 7.48
C ILE A 62 -8.63 4.96 6.00
N GLU A 63 -7.78 4.48 5.09
CA GLU A 63 -8.01 4.53 3.64
C GLU A 63 -9.28 3.75 3.25
N GLU A 64 -9.42 2.52 3.76
CA GLU A 64 -10.59 1.66 3.55
C GLU A 64 -11.88 2.32 4.07
N GLU A 65 -11.83 2.95 5.24
CA GLU A 65 -12.96 3.67 5.81
C GLU A 65 -13.33 4.91 4.99
N ARG A 66 -12.34 5.68 4.52
CA ARG A 66 -12.57 6.81 3.61
C ARG A 66 -13.21 6.37 2.31
N GLN A 67 -12.77 5.24 1.76
CA GLN A 67 -13.33 4.68 0.54
C GLN A 67 -14.81 4.29 0.74
N ARG A 68 -15.14 3.62 1.85
CA ARG A 68 -16.53 3.30 2.21
C ARG A 68 -17.40 4.55 2.34
N GLN A 69 -16.90 5.57 3.05
CA GLN A 69 -17.63 6.84 3.20
C GLN A 69 -17.86 7.53 1.86
N ASN A 70 -16.90 7.48 0.94
CA ASN A 70 -17.07 8.03 -0.39
C ASN A 70 -18.09 7.23 -1.22
N GLU A 71 -18.07 5.91 -1.14
CA GLU A 71 -19.07 5.05 -1.79
C GLU A 71 -20.49 5.31 -1.25
N ASP A 72 -20.64 5.46 0.07
CA ASP A 72 -21.93 5.73 0.69
C ASP A 72 -22.44 7.14 0.36
N LYS A 73 -21.56 8.14 0.34
CA LYS A 73 -21.91 9.49 -0.16
C LYS A 73 -22.32 9.46 -1.62
N ALA A 74 -21.61 8.71 -2.46
CA ALA A 74 -21.96 8.56 -3.86
C ALA A 74 -23.35 7.90 -4.01
N LYS A 75 -23.64 6.84 -3.25
CA LYS A 75 -24.96 6.20 -3.24
C LYS A 75 -26.06 7.17 -2.78
N GLN A 76 -25.82 7.95 -1.73
CA GLN A 76 -26.79 8.94 -1.25
C GLN A 76 -27.06 10.02 -2.31
N LEU A 77 -26.02 10.57 -2.93
CA LEU A 77 -26.14 11.54 -4.02
C LEU A 77 -26.97 10.95 -5.16
N VAL A 78 -26.63 9.75 -5.62
CA VAL A 78 -27.36 9.02 -6.68
C VAL A 78 -28.83 8.80 -6.29
N SER A 79 -29.12 8.41 -5.05
CA SER A 79 -30.49 8.18 -4.57
C SER A 79 -31.32 9.46 -4.43
N SER A 80 -30.67 10.61 -4.24
CA SER A 80 -31.32 11.92 -4.13
C SER A 80 -31.61 12.59 -5.48
N LEU A 81 -31.07 12.04 -6.58
CA LEU A 81 -31.28 12.59 -7.91
C LEU A 81 -32.68 12.24 -8.45
N PRO A 82 -33.35 13.19 -9.13
CA PRO A 82 -34.57 12.89 -9.86
C PRO A 82 -34.36 11.76 -10.89
N PRO A 83 -35.35 10.89 -11.14
CA PRO A 83 -35.22 9.74 -12.06
C PRO A 83 -34.76 10.14 -13.46
N GLU A 84 -35.15 11.33 -13.92
CA GLU A 84 -34.81 11.89 -15.24
C GLU A 84 -33.32 12.27 -15.33
N VAL A 85 -32.72 12.75 -14.23
CA VAL A 85 -31.30 13.10 -14.16
C VAL A 85 -30.46 11.84 -13.99
N LEU A 86 -30.95 10.87 -13.23
CA LEU A 86 -30.36 9.55 -13.07
C LEU A 86 -30.27 8.80 -14.42
N ALA A 87 -31.35 8.82 -15.20
CA ALA A 87 -31.40 8.20 -16.53
C ALA A 87 -30.39 8.84 -17.50
N LYS A 88 -30.25 10.17 -17.46
CA LYS A 88 -29.25 10.91 -18.26
C LYS A 88 -27.80 10.65 -17.83
N LEU A 89 -27.56 10.42 -16.54
CA LEU A 89 -26.25 10.02 -16.02
C LEU A 89 -25.88 8.60 -16.45
N LEU A 90 -26.83 7.67 -16.37
CA LEU A 90 -26.63 6.27 -16.76
C LEU A 90 -26.50 6.09 -18.28
N SER A 91 -27.09 6.98 -19.08
CA SER A 91 -26.92 7.01 -20.54
C SER A 91 -25.62 7.69 -21.00
N GLY A 92 -24.87 8.31 -20.08
CA GLY A 92 -23.63 9.04 -20.39
C GLY A 92 -23.86 10.45 -20.98
N GLU A 93 -25.10 10.94 -20.99
CA GLU A 93 -25.47 12.26 -21.51
C GLU A 93 -25.28 13.40 -20.48
N ALA A 94 -25.15 13.07 -19.19
CA ALA A 94 -24.88 14.01 -18.12
C ALA A 94 -23.57 13.68 -17.38
N ASP A 95 -22.85 14.72 -16.99
CA ASP A 95 -21.60 14.64 -16.24
C ASP A 95 -21.80 15.30 -14.86
N LEU A 96 -21.48 14.55 -13.79
CA LEU A 96 -21.60 15.02 -12.40
C LEU A 96 -20.66 16.19 -12.07
N SER A 97 -19.68 16.49 -12.93
CA SER A 97 -18.77 17.63 -12.77
C SER A 97 -19.41 19.00 -13.03
N LYS A 98 -20.66 19.06 -13.53
CA LYS A 98 -21.39 20.30 -13.84
C LYS A 98 -22.53 20.64 -12.87
N LEU A 99 -22.73 19.83 -11.82
CA LEU A 99 -23.67 20.05 -10.72
C LEU A 99 -22.92 20.54 -9.47
#